data_AF-A0A397IUA3-F1
#
_entry.id   AF-A0A397IUA3-F1
#
_cell.length_a   1.000
_cell.length_b   1.000
_cell.length_c   1.000
_cell.angle_alpha   90.00
_cell.angle_beta   90.00
_cell.angle_gamma   90.00
#
_symmetry.space_group_name_H-M   'P 1'
#
loop_
_entity.id
_entity.type
_entity.pdbx_description
1 polymer ?
#
loop_
_entity_poly.entity_id
_entity_poly.type
_entity_poly.pdbx_seq_one_letter_code
_entity_poly.pdbx_strand_id
1 'polypeptide(L)'
;MSTNIISESKRIIPEIKTLLECMFHTGIANPRQKMSAQEMREELLLRESRGEINIDDIPKESTIANWITTFSRKWKQSMALRNIEEAEKE
;
A
#
# COMPACT_ATOMS: atom_id res chain seq x y z
N MET A 1 -1.34 -12.98 35.03
CA MET A 1 -1.51 -13.21 33.58
C MET A 1 -1.60 -11.87 32.89
N SER A 2 -0.53 -11.43 32.22
CA SER A 2 -0.60 -10.30 31.29
C SER A 2 0.36 -10.59 30.15
N THR A 3 -0.18 -11.17 29.07
CA THR A 3 0.55 -11.35 27.82
C THR A 3 0.60 -10.00 27.11
N ASN A 4 1.73 -9.29 27.27
CA ASN A 4 2.08 -8.18 26.38
C ASN A 4 2.46 -8.78 25.02
N ILE A 5 1.47 -9.05 24.18
CA ILE A 5 1.71 -9.30 22.76
C ILE A 5 1.80 -7.92 22.11
N ILE A 6 2.96 -7.28 22.25
CA ILE A 6 3.38 -6.31 21.23
C ILE A 6 3.73 -7.20 20.04
N SER A 7 2.74 -7.51 19.20
CA SER A 7 3.00 -8.21 17.95
C SER A 7 3.91 -7.29 17.15
N GLU A 8 5.18 -7.65 17.09
CA GLU A 8 6.15 -7.03 16.20
C GLU A 8 5.54 -7.04 14.81
N SER A 9 5.04 -5.87 14.38
CA SER A 9 4.33 -5.74 13.13
C SER A 9 5.38 -5.99 12.05
N LYS A 10 5.39 -7.21 11.48
CA LYS A 10 6.31 -7.59 10.40
C LYS A 10 6.24 -6.48 9.36
N ARG A 11 7.31 -5.69 9.27
CA ARG A 11 7.33 -4.50 8.42
C ARG A 11 7.18 -4.99 6.98
N ILE A 12 6.32 -4.34 6.21
CA ILE A 12 6.24 -4.59 4.77
C ILE A 12 7.62 -4.29 4.20
N ILE A 13 8.24 -5.28 3.57
CA ILE A 13 9.58 -5.13 3.01
C ILE A 13 9.55 -4.15 1.83
N PRO A 14 10.68 -3.48 1.50
CA PRO A 14 10.71 -2.44 0.47
C PRO A 14 10.15 -2.88 -0.88
N GLU A 15 10.46 -4.10 -1.32
CA GLU A 15 10.01 -4.65 -2.59
C GLU A 15 8.48 -4.73 -2.68
N ILE A 16 7.84 -5.36 -1.67
CA ILE A 16 6.38 -5.44 -1.59
C ILE A 16 5.76 -4.04 -1.49
N LYS A 17 6.41 -3.13 -0.76
CA LYS A 17 5.93 -1.76 -0.64
C LYS A 17 5.91 -1.06 -2.01
N THR A 18 6.95 -1.21 -2.83
CA THR A 18 6.99 -0.65 -4.18
C THR A 18 5.88 -1.22 -5.06
N LEU A 19 5.61 -2.52 -4.98
CA LEU A 19 4.50 -3.15 -5.71
C LEU A 19 3.14 -2.58 -5.29
N LEU A 20 2.91 -2.43 -3.99
CA LEU A 20 1.68 -1.83 -3.47
C LEU A 20 1.52 -0.36 -3.91
N GLU A 21 2.61 0.41 -3.97
CA GLU A 21 2.60 1.78 -4.48
C GLU A 21 2.20 1.82 -5.96
N CYS A 22 2.78 0.97 -6.80
CA CYS A 22 2.44 0.89 -8.23
C CYS A 22 0.95 0.56 -8.45
N MET A 23 0.42 -0.43 -7.73
CA MET A 23 -1.00 -0.80 -7.80
C MET A 23 -1.90 0.35 -7.33
N PHE A 24 -1.54 1.03 -6.23
CA PHE A 24 -2.29 2.17 -5.72
C PHE A 24 -2.33 3.31 -6.75
N HIS A 25 -1.19 3.68 -7.33
CA HIS A 25 -1.11 4.74 -8.32
C HIS A 25 -1.88 4.41 -9.60
N THR A 26 -1.89 3.15 -10.03
CA THR A 26 -2.72 2.70 -11.15
C THR A 26 -4.20 2.96 -10.88
N GLY A 27 -4.67 2.67 -9.67
CA GLY A 27 -6.05 2.98 -9.25
C GLY A 27 -6.38 4.46 -9.12
N ILE A 28 -5.38 5.30 -8.81
CA ILE A 28 -5.54 6.77 -8.80
C ILE A 28 -5.63 7.31 -10.24
N ALA A 29 -4.79 6.82 -11.15
CA ALA A 29 -4.79 7.24 -12.55
C ALA A 29 -6.04 6.75 -13.31
N ASN A 30 -6.52 5.56 -12.99
CA ASN A 30 -7.71 4.96 -13.59
C ASN A 30 -8.59 4.31 -12.51
N PRO A 31 -9.71 4.97 -12.12
CA PRO A 31 -10.61 4.42 -11.11
C PRO A 31 -11.19 3.04 -11.44
N ARG A 32 -11.24 2.64 -12.72
CA ARG A 32 -11.68 1.29 -13.14
C ARG A 32 -10.66 0.20 -12.83
N GLN A 33 -9.42 0.57 -12.56
CA GLN A 33 -8.32 -0.32 -12.17
C GLN A 33 -8.00 -0.21 -10.67
N LYS A 34 -8.85 0.46 -9.89
CA LYS A 34 -8.65 0.60 -8.45
C LYS A 34 -8.83 -0.75 -7.78
N MET A 35 -7.76 -1.22 -7.15
CA MET A 35 -7.75 -2.48 -6.40
C MET A 35 -8.12 -2.25 -4.93
N SER A 36 -8.92 -3.16 -4.38
CA SER A 36 -9.13 -3.37 -2.96
C SER A 36 -7.92 -4.02 -2.30
N ALA A 37 -7.88 -4.06 -0.97
CA ALA A 37 -6.81 -4.74 -0.23
C ALA A 37 -6.73 -6.24 -0.57
N GLN A 38 -7.89 -6.87 -0.79
CA GLN A 38 -7.98 -8.26 -1.22
C GLN A 38 -7.37 -8.44 -2.62
N GLU A 39 -7.78 -7.63 -3.60
CA GLU A 39 -7.28 -7.71 -4.98
C GLU A 39 -5.77 -7.44 -5.06
N MET A 40 -5.25 -6.48 -4.28
CA MET A 40 -3.80 -6.26 -4.19
C MET A 40 -3.07 -7.47 -3.62
N ARG A 41 -3.67 -8.18 -2.64
CA ARG A 41 -3.09 -9.41 -2.10
C ARG A 41 -3.12 -10.55 -3.11
N GLU A 42 -4.21 -10.68 -3.87
CA GLU A 42 -4.35 -11.68 -4.93
C GLU A 42 -3.32 -11.46 -6.04
N GLU A 43 -3.06 -10.21 -6.41
CA GLU A 43 -2.00 -9.86 -7.36
C GLU A 43 -0.60 -10.21 -6.82
N LEU A 44 -0.33 -10.00 -5.53
CA LEU A 44 0.93 -10.46 -4.92
C LEU A 44 1.05 -11.99 -4.94
N LEU A 45 -0.04 -12.73 -4.66
CA LEU A 45 -0.05 -14.18 -4.76
C LEU A 45 0.18 -14.66 -6.20
N LEU A 46 -0.38 -13.95 -7.19
CA LEU A 46 -0.11 -14.24 -8.60
C LEU A 46 1.37 -14.09 -8.94
N ARG A 47 2.04 -13.06 -8.42
CA ARG A 47 3.49 -12.83 -8.60
C ARG A 47 4.34 -13.90 -7.91
N GLU A 48 3.93 -14.34 -6.72
CA GLU A 48 4.58 -15.46 -6.03
C GLU A 48 4.47 -16.75 -6.84
N SER A 49 3.30 -17.04 -7.41
CA SER A 49 3.13 -18.22 -8.28
C SER A 49 4.01 -18.20 -9.54
N ARG A 50 4.52 -17.02 -9.91
CA ARG A 50 5.46 -16.82 -11.02
C ARG A 50 6.93 -16.82 -10.57
N GLY A 51 7.19 -16.96 -9.27
CA GLY A 51 8.52 -16.90 -8.67
C GLY A 51 9.11 -15.49 -8.62
N GLU A 52 8.30 -14.43 -8.74
CA GLU A 52 8.77 -13.05 -8.69
C GLU A 52 9.08 -12.60 -7.26
N ILE A 53 8.34 -13.11 -6.26
CA ILE A 53 8.46 -12.77 -4.83
C ILE A 53 8.24 -14.02 -3.97
N ASN A 54 8.66 -13.99 -2.70
CA ASN A 54 8.42 -15.09 -1.77
C ASN A 54 7.06 -14.98 -1.07
N ILE A 55 6.41 -16.12 -0.84
CA ILE A 55 5.14 -16.20 -0.09
C ILE A 55 5.25 -15.61 1.33
N ASP A 56 6.41 -15.77 1.98
CA ASP A 56 6.66 -15.29 3.34
C ASP A 56 6.73 -13.76 3.44
N ASP A 57 6.95 -13.10 2.30
CA ASP A 57 7.02 -11.65 2.19
C ASP A 57 5.63 -11.03 1.95
N ILE A 58 4.62 -11.84 1.56
CA ILE A 58 3.27 -11.35 1.29
C ILE A 58 2.55 -10.99 2.61
N PRO A 59 2.19 -9.71 2.81
CA PRO A 59 1.47 -9.29 3.99
C PRO A 59 0.03 -9.81 4.00
N LYS A 60 -0.56 -9.86 5.21
CA LYS A 60 -1.98 -10.13 5.38
C LYS A 60 -2.80 -9.01 4.74
N GLU A 61 -4.02 -9.34 4.31
CA GLU A 61 -4.96 -8.37 3.75
C GLU A 61 -5.21 -7.18 4.70
N SER A 62 -5.35 -7.43 6.01
CA SER A 62 -5.52 -6.36 7.01
C SER A 62 -4.31 -5.42 7.10
N THR A 63 -3.09 -5.94 6.92
CA THR A 63 -1.87 -5.13 6.85
C THR A 63 -1.87 -4.26 5.59
N ILE A 64 -2.31 -4.80 4.46
CA ILE A 64 -2.47 -4.04 3.21
C ILE A 64 -3.54 -2.96 3.37
N ALA A 65 -4.70 -3.26 3.96
CA ALA A 65 -5.77 -2.28 4.20
C ALA A 65 -5.30 -1.12 5.10
N ASN A 66 -4.56 -1.43 6.16
CA ASN A 66 -3.94 -0.42 7.04
C ASN A 66 -2.90 0.42 6.29
N TRP A 67 -2.10 -0.21 5.43
CA TRP A 67 -1.12 0.46 4.58
C TRP A 67 -1.82 1.41 3.59
N ILE A 68 -2.86 0.97 2.87
CA ILE A 68 -3.66 1.80 1.95
C ILE A 68 -4.23 3.02 2.68
N THR A 69 -4.80 2.82 3.88
CA THR A 69 -5.39 3.90 4.67
C THR A 69 -4.34 4.94 5.05
N THR A 70 -3.18 4.49 5.54
CA THR A 70 -2.08 5.36 5.95
C THR A 70 -1.46 6.07 4.75
N PHE A 71 -1.24 5.36 3.66
CA PHE A 71 -0.65 5.88 2.43
C PHE A 71 -1.58 6.92 1.77
N SER A 72 -2.89 6.62 1.68
CA SER A 72 -3.89 7.54 1.14
C SER A 72 -3.94 8.88 1.89
N ARG A 73 -3.79 8.86 3.22
CA ARG A 73 -3.74 10.09 4.03
C ARG A 73 -2.52 10.94 3.69
N LYS A 74 -1.33 10.31 3.62
CA LYS A 74 -0.08 10.99 3.25
C LYS A 74 -0.14 11.54 1.83
N TRP A 75 -0.70 10.77 0.89
CA TRP A 75 -0.89 11.19 -0.50
C TRP A 75 -1.78 12.44 -0.59
N LYS A 76 -2.94 12.45 0.08
CA LYS A 76 -3.83 13.62 0.12
C LYS A 76 -3.16 14.85 0.73
N GLN A 77 -2.39 14.68 1.80
CA GLN A 77 -1.61 15.78 2.40
C GLN A 77 -0.57 16.34 1.42
N SER A 78 0.15 15.46 0.71
CA SER A 78 1.12 15.89 -0.30
C SER A 78 0.47 16.62 -1.48
N MET A 79 -0.70 16.17 -1.94
CA MET A 79 -1.47 16.88 -2.96
C MET A 79 -1.95 18.25 -2.48
N ALA A 80 -2.46 18.34 -1.24
CA ALA A 80 -2.90 19.61 -0.67
C ALA A 80 -1.76 20.63 -0.55
N LEU A 81 -0.56 20.18 -0.13
CA LEU A 81 0.63 21.04 -0.08
C LEU A 81 1.02 21.56 -1.47
N ARG A 82 1.01 20.69 -2.50
CA ARG A 82 1.29 21.10 -3.88
C ARG A 82 0.30 22.14 -4.40
N ASN A 83 -0.99 21.94 -4.13
CA ASN A 83 -2.03 22.89 -4.55
C ASN A 83 -1.85 24.28 -3.90
N ILE A 84 -1.34 24.34 -2.66
CA ILE A 84 -1.04 25.61 -1.98
C ILE A 84 0.19 26.28 -2.62
N GLU A 85 1.26 25.54 -2.87
CA GLU A 85 2.48 26.07 -3.54
C GLU A 85 2.22 26.57 -4.97
N GLU A 86 1.28 25.94 -5.69
CA GLU A 86 0.87 26.38 -7.02
C GLU A 86 0.01 27.65 -6.95
N ALA A 87 -0.88 27.76 -5.96
CA ALA A 87 -1.72 28.95 -5.75
C ALA A 87 -0.93 30.19 -5.27
N GLU A 88 0.24 30.00 -4.65
CA GLU A 88 1.14 31.09 -4.24
C GLU A 88 2.06 31.59 -5.37
N LYS A 89 2.11 30.88 -6.50
CA LYS A 89 2.91 31.25 -7.69
C LYS A 89 2.11 31.95 -8.79
N GLU A 90 0.79 32.07 -8.61
CA GLU A 90 -0.12 32.90 -9.43
C GLU A 90 -0.31 34.29 -8.82
#